data_AF-A0A512UJ75-F1
#
_entry.id   AF-A0A512UJ75-F1
#
_cell.length_a   1.000
_cell.length_b   1.000
_cell.length_c   1.000
_cell.angle_alpha   90.00
_cell.angle_beta   90.00
_cell.angle_gamma   90.00
#
_symmetry.space_group_name_H-M   'P 1'
#
loop_
_entity.id
_entity.type
_entity.pdbx_description
1 polymer ?
#
loop_
_entity_poly.entity_id
_entity_poly.type
_entity_poly.pdbx_seq_one_letter_code
_entity_poly.pdbx_strand_id
1 'polypeptide(L)'
;MGFSTEDKLARESDVTVSTNVASHAEYKGFFMYVLSAVALAMFAMWILAPHSVLLSLGVSYYPDKYWAQAIPMYFLMLMLYSYVSVTLYNTEVQTLKLDDLRLFTDEHSVSPEDPVDWLWKAPSGVWDLPIGLVNEVLYGEGSDKVLYGEMPEGWCSKGVDE
;
A
#
# COMPACT_ATOMS: atom_id res chain seq x y z
N MET A 1 9.29 0.69 -44.98
CA MET A 1 8.35 -0.03 -44.10
C MET A 1 8.64 0.44 -42.68
N GLY A 2 7.89 1.44 -42.21
CA GLY A 2 8.11 2.01 -40.88
C GLY A 2 7.55 1.06 -39.82
N PHE A 3 8.31 0.82 -38.76
CA PHE A 3 7.83 0.07 -37.61
C PHE A 3 6.61 0.78 -36.99
N SER A 4 5.57 0.00 -36.64
CA SER A 4 4.38 0.51 -35.93
C SER A 4 4.80 1.11 -34.59
N THR A 5 4.08 2.13 -34.12
CA THR A 5 4.29 2.74 -32.80
C THR A 5 4.18 1.70 -31.69
N GLU A 6 3.31 0.70 -31.85
CA GLU A 6 3.14 -0.43 -30.93
C GLU A 6 4.40 -1.31 -30.86
N ASP A 7 5.09 -1.50 -31.99
CA ASP A 7 6.32 -2.31 -32.07
C ASP A 7 7.52 -1.59 -31.42
N LYS A 8 7.52 -0.25 -31.45
CA LYS A 8 8.49 0.54 -30.67
C LYS A 8 8.21 0.45 -29.17
N LEU A 9 6.95 0.62 -28.75
CA LEU A 9 6.55 0.54 -27.35
C LEU A 9 6.77 -0.86 -26.75
N ALA A 10 6.53 -1.92 -27.53
CA ALA A 10 6.83 -3.29 -27.11
C ALA A 10 8.33 -3.53 -26.88
N ARG A 11 9.19 -2.88 -27.68
CA ARG A 11 10.65 -3.01 -27.60
C ARG A 11 11.27 -2.13 -26.51
N GLU A 12 10.62 -1.03 -26.20
CA GLU A 12 10.92 -0.15 -25.05
C GLU A 12 10.24 -0.61 -23.76
N SER A 13 9.40 -1.65 -23.82
CA SER A 13 8.80 -2.24 -22.64
C SER A 13 9.87 -2.79 -21.70
N ASP A 14 9.63 -2.63 -20.41
CA ASP A 14 10.57 -2.95 -19.32
C ASP A 14 11.08 -4.41 -19.37
N VAL A 15 10.31 -5.30 -20.02
CA VAL A 15 10.66 -6.70 -20.25
C VAL A 15 11.91 -6.87 -21.14
N THR A 16 12.13 -6.03 -22.15
CA THR A 16 13.31 -6.11 -23.04
C THR A 16 14.43 -5.16 -22.63
N VAL A 17 14.09 -4.03 -21.99
CA VAL A 17 15.08 -3.07 -21.49
C VAL A 17 15.77 -3.58 -20.21
N SER A 18 15.07 -4.33 -19.37
CA SER A 18 15.62 -4.87 -18.11
C SER A 18 16.85 -5.75 -18.31
N THR A 19 16.96 -6.48 -19.42
CA THR A 19 18.13 -7.33 -19.73
C THR A 19 19.45 -6.56 -19.85
N ASN A 20 19.42 -5.27 -20.26
CA ASN A 20 20.64 -4.45 -20.39
C ASN A 20 20.98 -3.73 -19.07
N VAL A 21 19.94 -3.40 -18.26
CA VAL A 21 20.09 -2.79 -16.93
C VAL A 21 20.51 -3.82 -15.86
N ALA A 22 20.16 -5.10 -16.06
CA ALA A 22 20.42 -6.19 -15.12
C ALA A 22 21.91 -6.38 -14.79
N SER A 23 22.81 -6.23 -15.76
CA SER A 23 24.24 -6.50 -15.56
C SER A 23 24.82 -5.71 -14.38
N HIS A 24 24.49 -4.43 -14.24
CA HIS A 24 25.00 -3.59 -13.16
C HIS A 24 24.42 -3.97 -11.79
N ALA A 25 23.18 -4.43 -11.73
CA ALA A 25 22.56 -4.87 -10.48
C ALA A 25 23.15 -6.21 -10.00
N GLU A 26 23.39 -7.15 -10.93
CA GLU A 26 23.96 -8.47 -10.64
C GLU A 26 25.38 -8.38 -10.07
N TYR A 27 26.27 -7.60 -10.71
CA TYR A 27 27.65 -7.44 -10.21
C TYR A 27 27.69 -6.75 -8.84
N LYS A 28 26.83 -5.75 -8.60
CA LYS A 28 26.74 -5.08 -7.30
C LYS A 28 26.29 -6.04 -6.21
N GLY A 29 25.27 -6.85 -6.49
CA GLY A 29 24.78 -7.87 -5.56
C GLY A 29 25.85 -8.90 -5.22
N PHE A 30 26.55 -9.42 -6.24
CA PHE A 30 27.65 -10.37 -6.04
C PHE A 30 28.81 -9.76 -5.24
N PHE A 31 29.23 -8.53 -5.58
CA PHE A 31 30.28 -7.84 -4.85
C PHE A 31 29.91 -7.62 -3.38
N MET A 32 28.69 -7.13 -3.11
CA MET A 32 28.19 -6.93 -1.75
C MET A 32 28.09 -8.25 -0.97
N TYR A 33 27.68 -9.34 -1.63
CA TYR A 33 27.66 -10.67 -1.02
C TYR A 33 29.06 -11.12 -0.60
N VAL A 34 30.05 -11.08 -1.50
CA VAL A 34 31.43 -11.46 -1.18
C VAL A 34 32.00 -10.58 -0.07
N LEU A 35 31.79 -9.26 -0.15
CA LEU A 35 32.23 -8.32 0.88
C LEU A 35 31.59 -8.62 2.24
N SER A 36 30.28 -8.88 2.28
CA SER A 36 29.57 -9.21 3.52
C SER A 36 30.04 -10.54 4.11
N ALA A 37 30.34 -11.55 3.27
CA ALA A 37 30.80 -12.85 3.72
C ALA A 37 32.20 -12.75 4.34
N VAL A 38 33.11 -12.01 3.70
CA VAL A 38 34.46 -11.78 4.23
C VAL A 38 34.39 -10.94 5.52
N ALA A 39 33.58 -9.89 5.55
CA ALA A 39 33.36 -9.08 6.76
C ALA A 39 32.80 -9.92 7.92
N LEU A 40 31.82 -10.79 7.65
CA LEU A 40 31.24 -11.68 8.65
C LEU A 40 32.25 -12.73 9.15
N ALA A 41 33.07 -13.29 8.25
CA ALA A 41 34.13 -14.22 8.64
C ALA A 41 35.18 -13.55 9.55
N MET A 42 35.62 -12.34 9.22
CA MET A 42 36.54 -11.55 10.05
C MET A 42 35.91 -11.21 11.41
N PHE A 43 34.65 -10.79 11.42
CA PHE A 43 33.91 -10.48 12.63
C PHE A 43 33.73 -11.70 13.54
N ALA A 44 33.38 -12.86 12.98
CA ALA A 44 33.27 -14.11 13.71
C ALA A 44 34.62 -14.55 14.28
N MET A 45 35.69 -14.44 13.49
CA MET A 45 37.05 -14.73 13.94
C MET A 45 37.45 -13.85 15.12
N TRP A 46 37.13 -12.55 15.08
CA TRP A 46 37.40 -11.62 16.18
C TRP A 46 36.65 -11.96 17.48
N ILE A 47 35.37 -12.34 17.38
CA ILE A 47 34.57 -12.72 18.56
C ILE A 47 35.11 -14.01 19.19
N LEU A 48 35.40 -15.02 18.37
CA LEU A 48 35.82 -16.35 18.81
C LEU A 48 37.29 -16.40 19.27
N ALA A 49 38.15 -15.51 18.75
CA ALA A 49 39.57 -15.52 19.10
C ALA A 49 39.80 -15.16 20.59
N PRO A 50 40.53 -15.97 21.36
CA PRO A 50 40.90 -15.62 22.73
C PRO A 50 41.91 -14.46 22.75
N HIS A 51 41.96 -13.73 23.87
CA HIS A 51 42.82 -12.55 24.03
C HIS A 51 44.31 -12.84 23.77
N SER A 52 44.79 -14.02 24.18
CA SER A 52 46.17 -14.45 23.94
C SER A 52 46.54 -14.54 22.46
N VAL A 53 45.61 -15.02 21.62
CA VAL A 53 45.82 -15.13 20.18
C VAL A 53 45.86 -13.75 19.55
N LEU A 54 44.95 -12.85 19.93
CA LEU A 54 44.91 -11.47 19.43
C LEU A 54 46.20 -10.70 19.78
N LEU A 55 46.69 -10.86 21.01
CA LEU A 55 47.93 -10.24 21.46
C LEU A 55 49.15 -10.81 20.73
N SER A 56 49.20 -12.12 20.48
CA SER A 56 50.27 -12.75 19.68
C SER A 56 50.28 -12.28 18.22
N LEU A 57 49.12 -11.87 17.70
CA LEU A 57 48.96 -11.29 16.37
C LEU A 57 49.37 -9.80 16.31
N GLY A 58 49.77 -9.22 17.45
CA GLY A 58 50.17 -7.81 17.58
C GLY A 58 49.01 -6.83 17.72
N VAL A 59 47.78 -7.31 17.93
CA VAL A 59 46.59 -6.46 18.06
C VAL A 59 46.33 -6.15 19.53
N SER A 60 46.93 -5.07 20.03
CA SER A 60 46.82 -4.67 21.44
C SER A 60 45.63 -3.75 21.73
N TYR A 61 45.09 -3.06 20.71
CA TYR A 61 43.97 -2.12 20.87
C TYR A 61 42.81 -2.52 19.95
N TYR A 62 41.73 -3.00 20.55
CA TYR A 62 40.47 -3.34 19.87
C TYR A 62 39.30 -2.97 20.80
N PRO A 63 38.11 -2.64 20.25
CA PRO A 63 36.94 -2.29 21.06
C PRO A 63 36.49 -3.47 21.92
N ASP A 64 35.79 -3.22 23.02
CA ASP A 64 35.29 -4.32 23.87
C ASP A 64 34.39 -5.29 23.08
N LYS A 65 34.54 -6.60 23.34
CA LYS A 65 33.71 -7.65 22.70
C LYS A 65 32.22 -7.49 22.97
N TYR A 66 31.84 -6.70 23.98
CA TYR A 66 30.46 -6.34 24.27
C TYR A 66 29.73 -5.74 23.05
N TRP A 67 30.42 -5.02 22.18
CA TRP A 67 29.84 -4.45 20.97
C TRP A 67 29.23 -5.51 20.03
N ALA A 68 29.74 -6.74 20.06
CA ALA A 68 29.18 -7.85 19.30
C ALA A 68 27.75 -8.21 19.72
N GLN A 69 27.40 -7.99 20.99
CA GLN A 69 26.04 -8.18 21.50
C GLN A 69 25.22 -6.89 21.42
N ALA A 70 25.82 -5.74 21.68
CA ALA A 70 25.13 -4.45 21.68
C ALA A 70 24.50 -4.16 20.31
N ILE A 71 25.26 -4.33 19.21
CA ILE A 71 24.79 -4.04 17.85
C ILE A 71 23.51 -4.81 17.51
N PRO A 72 23.44 -6.16 17.62
CA PRO A 72 22.21 -6.92 17.42
C PRO A 72 21.04 -6.46 18.29
N MET A 73 21.28 -6.15 19.56
CA MET A 73 20.22 -5.69 20.47
C MET A 73 19.63 -4.35 20.02
N TYR A 74 20.46 -3.39 19.59
CA TYR A 74 19.98 -2.13 19.03
C TYR A 74 19.20 -2.34 17.72
N PHE A 75 19.64 -3.24 16.84
CA PHE A 75 18.90 -3.57 15.61
C PHE A 75 17.51 -4.16 15.91
N LEU A 76 17.40 -5.05 16.91
CA LEU A 76 16.10 -5.60 17.33
C LEU A 76 15.18 -4.51 17.89
N MET A 77 15.71 -3.60 18.72
CA MET A 77 14.94 -2.48 19.24
C MET A 77 14.53 -1.49 18.15
N LEU A 78 15.40 -1.22 17.18
CA LEU A 78 15.10 -0.40 16.01
C LEU A 78 13.99 -1.03 15.15
N MET A 79 14.05 -2.35 14.95
CA MET A 79 13.02 -3.09 14.22
C MET A 79 11.67 -3.03 14.94
N LEU A 80 11.64 -3.18 16.26
CA LEU A 80 10.41 -3.00 17.03
C LEU A 80 9.86 -1.57 16.88
N TYR A 81 10.72 -0.57 17.00
CA TYR A 81 10.35 0.83 16.85
C TYR A 81 9.81 1.13 15.44
N SER A 82 10.38 0.55 14.39
CA SER A 82 9.89 0.74 13.02
C SER A 82 8.49 0.14 12.82
N TYR A 83 8.20 -1.05 13.35
CA TYR A 83 6.85 -1.63 13.28
C TYR A 83 5.81 -0.75 13.96
N VAL A 84 6.12 -0.28 15.17
CA VAL A 84 5.25 0.65 15.91
C VAL A 84 5.08 1.93 15.10
N SER A 85 6.16 2.53 14.61
CA SER A 85 6.11 3.79 13.85
C SER A 85 5.27 3.68 12.58
N VAL A 86 5.43 2.60 11.81
CA VAL A 86 4.64 2.35 10.60
C VAL A 86 3.17 2.16 10.95
N THR A 87 2.85 1.43 12.02
CA THR A 87 1.47 1.22 12.46
C THR A 87 0.82 2.54 12.89
N LEU A 88 1.52 3.35 13.68
CA LEU A 88 1.05 4.67 14.09
C LEU A 88 0.86 5.60 12.89
N TYR A 89 1.85 5.66 11.99
CA TYR A 89 1.78 6.49 10.80
C TYR A 89 0.61 6.08 9.89
N ASN A 90 0.41 4.77 9.69
CA ASN A 90 -0.71 4.28 8.91
C ASN A 90 -2.04 4.66 9.56
N THR A 91 -2.16 4.53 10.88
CA THR A 91 -3.42 4.78 11.62
C THR A 91 -3.77 6.27 11.69
N GLU A 92 -2.79 7.15 11.89
CA GLU A 92 -3.02 8.59 12.12
C GLU A 92 -3.01 9.41 10.83
N VAL A 93 -2.19 9.03 9.84
CA VAL A 93 -1.94 9.85 8.64
C VAL A 93 -2.57 9.26 7.40
N GLN A 94 -2.48 7.95 7.20
CA GLN A 94 -2.90 7.32 5.94
C GLN A 94 -4.35 6.82 5.96
N THR A 95 -4.83 6.30 7.08
CA THR A 95 -6.22 5.82 7.19
C THR A 95 -7.17 6.94 7.56
N LEU A 96 -8.27 7.05 6.80
CA LEU A 96 -9.38 7.91 7.19
C LEU A 96 -10.09 7.34 8.43
N LYS A 97 -10.83 8.20 9.14
CA LYS A 97 -11.66 7.79 10.27
C LYS A 97 -12.69 6.74 9.80
N LEU A 98 -13.01 5.78 10.67
CA LEU A 98 -13.94 4.68 10.36
C LEU A 98 -15.35 5.14 9.92
N ASP A 99 -15.73 6.37 10.27
CA ASP A 99 -17.04 6.96 9.97
C ASP A 99 -17.04 7.80 8.67
N ASP A 100 -15.95 7.82 7.92
CA ASP A 100 -15.86 8.58 6.67
C ASP A 100 -16.34 7.75 5.47
N LEU A 101 -17.34 8.25 4.74
CA LEU A 101 -17.89 7.63 3.52
C LEU A 101 -16.82 7.42 2.45
N ARG A 102 -15.75 8.22 2.46
CA ARG A 102 -14.60 8.07 1.56
C ARG A 102 -13.84 6.75 1.71
N LEU A 103 -14.13 5.96 2.76
CA LEU A 103 -13.66 4.58 2.86
C LEU A 103 -14.30 3.66 1.80
N PHE A 104 -15.49 4.01 1.31
CA PHE A 104 -16.26 3.23 0.33
C PHE A 104 -16.29 3.87 -1.07
N THR A 105 -15.91 5.14 -1.18
CA THR A 105 -15.97 5.95 -2.41
C THR A 105 -14.58 6.39 -2.81
N ASP A 106 -14.14 6.01 -4.02
CA ASP A 106 -12.88 6.46 -4.62
C ASP A 106 -13.10 7.62 -5.63
N GLU A 107 -12.02 8.08 -6.25
CA GLU A 107 -12.06 9.15 -7.27
C GLU A 107 -12.82 8.75 -8.55
N HIS A 108 -13.02 7.45 -8.78
CA HIS A 108 -13.69 6.91 -9.95
C HIS A 108 -15.15 6.52 -9.68
N SER A 109 -15.62 6.71 -8.45
CA SER A 109 -17.00 6.46 -8.08
C SER A 109 -17.94 7.43 -8.78
N VAL A 110 -18.95 6.89 -9.47
CA VAL A 110 -19.93 7.66 -10.25
C VAL A 110 -21.25 7.69 -9.48
N SER A 111 -21.53 8.82 -8.85
CA SER A 111 -22.83 9.07 -8.22
C SER A 111 -23.77 9.84 -9.16
N PRO A 112 -25.06 9.49 -9.25
CA PRO A 112 -26.04 10.25 -10.02
C PRO A 112 -26.24 11.66 -9.43
N GLU A 113 -26.44 12.68 -10.29
CA GLU A 113 -26.67 14.08 -9.87
C GLU A 113 -27.98 14.26 -9.09
N ASP A 114 -29.03 13.51 -9.44
CA ASP A 114 -30.30 13.48 -8.72
C ASP A 114 -30.66 12.03 -8.34
N PRO A 115 -30.40 11.59 -7.11
CA PRO A 115 -30.63 10.20 -6.73
C PRO A 115 -32.11 9.87 -6.46
N VAL A 116 -33.01 10.86 -6.36
CA VAL A 116 -34.41 10.66 -5.97
C VAL A 116 -35.25 10.07 -7.10
N ASP A 117 -34.99 10.44 -8.35
CA ASP A 117 -35.72 9.89 -9.51
C ASP A 117 -35.34 8.41 -9.79
N TRP A 118 -34.19 7.94 -9.28
CA TRP A 118 -33.72 6.58 -9.49
C TRP A 118 -34.18 5.62 -8.38
N LEU A 119 -34.62 6.17 -7.25
CA LEU A 119 -35.02 5.43 -6.05
C LEU A 119 -36.22 4.50 -6.29
N TRP A 120 -37.10 4.86 -7.23
CA TRP A 120 -38.36 4.17 -7.50
C TRP A 120 -38.42 3.45 -8.86
N LYS A 121 -37.31 3.44 -9.62
CA LYS A 121 -37.22 2.72 -10.90
C LYS A 121 -36.94 1.23 -10.68
N ALA A 122 -37.43 0.38 -11.59
CA ALA A 122 -37.23 -1.07 -11.55
C ALA A 122 -35.73 -1.44 -11.42
N PRO A 123 -35.38 -2.58 -10.80
CA PRO A 123 -34.02 -2.90 -10.33
C PRO A 123 -32.93 -2.92 -11.40
N SER A 124 -33.29 -2.98 -12.69
CA SER A 124 -32.35 -2.83 -13.80
C SER A 124 -31.83 -1.38 -13.99
N GLY A 125 -32.43 -0.40 -13.30
CA GLY A 125 -32.07 1.01 -13.34
C GLY A 125 -31.66 1.60 -11.99
N VAL A 126 -31.53 0.78 -10.95
CA VAL A 126 -30.85 1.16 -9.71
C VAL A 126 -29.36 1.19 -10.07
N TRP A 127 -28.87 2.37 -10.43
CA TRP A 127 -27.42 2.63 -10.50
C TRP A 127 -26.80 2.38 -9.11
N ASP A 128 -25.46 2.32 -9.03
CA ASP A 128 -24.70 2.20 -7.78
C ASP A 128 -24.94 3.43 -6.85
N LEU A 129 -26.15 3.53 -6.32
CA LEU A 129 -26.57 4.56 -5.38
C LEU A 129 -25.76 4.39 -4.10
N PRO A 130 -25.31 5.50 -3.49
CA PRO A 130 -24.57 5.43 -2.23
C PRO A 130 -25.38 4.65 -1.20
N ILE A 131 -24.77 3.59 -0.63
CA ILE A 131 -25.44 2.70 0.33
C ILE A 131 -25.98 3.45 1.55
N GLY A 132 -25.36 4.59 1.92
CA GLY A 132 -25.86 5.48 2.97
C GLY A 132 -27.26 6.02 2.66
N LEU A 133 -27.49 6.48 1.42
CA LEU A 133 -28.80 6.99 0.99
C LEU A 133 -29.84 5.87 0.95
N VAL A 134 -29.46 4.69 0.44
CA VAL A 134 -30.35 3.52 0.44
C VAL A 134 -30.74 3.12 1.86
N ASN A 135 -29.77 3.11 2.80
CA ASN A 135 -29.99 2.77 4.19
C ASN A 135 -30.88 3.82 4.91
N GLU A 136 -30.67 5.11 4.62
CA GLU A 136 -31.52 6.20 5.12
C GLU A 136 -32.97 6.07 4.63
N VAL A 137 -33.18 5.77 3.35
CA VAL A 137 -34.52 5.57 2.79
C VAL A 137 -35.20 4.32 3.36
N LEU A 138 -34.49 3.20 3.43
CA LEU A 138 -35.07 1.92 3.87
C LEU A 138 -35.28 1.83 5.39
N TYR A 139 -34.38 2.44 6.18
CA TYR A 139 -34.29 2.23 7.62
C TYR A 139 -34.28 3.52 8.45
N GLY A 140 -34.33 4.71 7.85
CA GLY A 140 -34.36 5.99 8.57
C GLY A 140 -35.56 6.13 9.52
N GLU A 141 -35.31 6.60 10.74
CA GLU A 141 -36.36 6.92 11.72
C GLU A 141 -36.78 8.39 11.57
N GLY A 142 -37.81 8.65 10.77
CA GLY A 142 -38.44 9.97 10.68
C GLY A 142 -39.60 9.98 9.68
N SER A 143 -40.69 10.64 10.06
CA SER A 143 -41.99 10.95 9.41
C SER A 143 -42.25 10.79 7.89
N ASP A 144 -41.25 10.59 7.03
CA ASP A 144 -41.38 10.48 5.57
C ASP A 144 -41.19 9.03 5.09
N LYS A 145 -41.87 8.07 5.75
CA LYS A 145 -41.96 6.71 5.20
C LYS A 145 -42.86 6.72 3.97
N VAL A 146 -42.29 7.02 2.80
CA VAL A 146 -42.95 6.77 1.52
C VAL A 146 -43.07 5.25 1.37
N LEU A 147 -44.28 4.74 1.60
CA LEU A 147 -44.60 3.32 1.49
C LEU A 147 -44.32 2.85 0.06
N TYR A 148 -43.68 1.69 -0.06
CA TYR A 148 -43.36 1.08 -1.37
C TYR A 148 -44.64 0.95 -2.21
N GLY A 149 -44.80 1.82 -3.22
CA GLY A 149 -45.99 1.88 -4.08
C GLY A 149 -46.77 3.20 -4.06
N GLU A 150 -46.49 4.14 -3.15
CA GLU A 150 -47.07 5.49 -3.21
C GLU A 150 -46.19 6.40 -4.08
N MET A 151 -46.56 6.52 -5.36
CA MET A 151 -45.99 7.54 -6.25
C MET A 151 -46.42 8.94 -5.78
N PRO A 152 -45.50 9.93 -5.69
CA PRO A 152 -45.88 11.31 -5.39
C PRO A 152 -46.80 11.86 -6.50
N GLU A 153 -47.96 12.39 -6.11
CA GLU A 153 -48.92 12.98 -7.03
C GLU A 153 -48.28 14.18 -7.76
N GLY A 154 -47.92 13.97 -9.03
CA GLY A 154 -47.30 15.00 -9.88
C GLY A 154 -46.24 14.49 -10.86
N TRP A 155 -45.76 13.26 -10.68
CA TRP A 155 -44.72 12.70 -11.54
C TRP A 155 -45.23 12.31 -12.94
N CYS A 156 -46.51 11.92 -13.05
CA CYS A 156 -47.10 11.45 -14.30
C CYS A 156 -47.36 12.56 -15.35
N SER A 157 -47.17 13.85 -15.02
CA SER A 157 -47.45 14.95 -15.95
C SER A 157 -46.23 15.51 -16.69
N LYS A 158 -45.02 14.97 -16.46
CA LYS A 158 -43.77 15.54 -17.02
C LYS A 158 -43.08 14.71 -18.10
N GLY A 159 -43.69 13.62 -18.56
CA GLY A 159 -43.03 12.67 -19.49
C GLY A 159 -43.73 12.46 -20.84
N VAL A 160 -44.59 13.38 -21.31
CA VAL A 160 -45.32 13.20 -22.59
C VAL A 160 -44.97 14.23 -23.67
N ASP A 161 -44.24 15.30 -23.36
CA ASP A 161 -43.87 16.31 -24.36
C ASP A 161 -42.36 16.66 -24.28
N GLU A 162 -41.51 15.79 -24.85
CA GLU A 162 -40.27 16.12 -25.58
C GLU A 162 -39.61 14.86 -26.17
#